data_AF-A0A0R3VUJ5-F1
#
_entry.id   AF-A0A0R3VUJ5-F1
#
_cell.length_a   1.000
_cell.length_b   1.000
_cell.length_c   1.000
_cell.angle_alpha   90.00
_cell.angle_beta   90.00
_cell.angle_gamma   90.00
#
_symmetry.space_group_name_H-M   'P 1'
#
loop_
_entity.id
_entity.type
_entity.pdbx_description
1 polymer ?
#
loop_
_entity_poly.entity_id
_entity_poly.type
_entity_poly.pdbx_seq_one_letter_code
_entity_poly.pdbx_strand_id
1 'polypeptide(L)'
;MSAKVVEGLGIPGFQGLPNITTAIIFREPPTSCVVNGEVQEIPEMRVEFVVPEDLDTCELKPYVSWRAEVINEPPLTTESLFEIRYSDQVRQLHKDGSSPEEIISKL
;
A
#
# COMPACT_ATOMS: atom_id res chain seq x y z
N MET A 1 -26.48 -8.22 -5.48
CA MET A 1 -25.20 -8.70 -4.93
C MET A 1 -25.34 -10.19 -4.66
N SER A 2 -24.58 -11.02 -5.37
CA SER A 2 -24.67 -12.48 -5.29
C SER A 2 -23.61 -12.98 -4.31
N ALA A 3 -24.01 -13.52 -3.16
CA ALA A 3 -23.10 -14.10 -2.18
C ALA A 3 -22.68 -15.49 -2.63
N LYS A 4 -21.37 -15.75 -2.74
CA LYS A 4 -20.82 -17.05 -3.10
C LYS A 4 -20.55 -17.82 -1.81
N VAL A 5 -21.23 -18.96 -1.65
CA VAL A 5 -21.00 -19.90 -0.54
C VAL A 5 -19.63 -20.55 -0.75
N VAL A 6 -18.75 -20.44 0.23
CA VAL A 6 -17.45 -21.14 0.25
C VAL A 6 -17.44 -22.00 1.49
N GLU A 7 -17.37 -23.33 1.30
CA GLU A 7 -17.23 -24.29 2.39
C GLU A 7 -15.81 -24.17 2.97
N GLY A 8 -15.67 -23.44 4.07
CA GLY A 8 -14.38 -23.26 4.76
C GLY A 8 -14.05 -24.40 5.71
N LEU A 9 -12.75 -24.72 5.84
CA LEU A 9 -12.22 -25.61 6.88
C LEU A 9 -12.62 -25.08 8.27
N GLY A 10 -13.17 -25.97 9.10
CA GLY A 10 -13.63 -25.64 10.45
C GLY A 10 -12.54 -25.02 11.32
N ILE A 11 -12.90 -23.98 12.07
CA ILE A 11 -12.04 -23.34 13.05
C ILE A 11 -11.94 -24.28 14.28
N PRO A 12 -10.73 -24.68 14.72
CA PRO A 12 -10.58 -25.55 15.88
C PRO A 12 -11.15 -24.87 17.13
N GLY A 13 -12.14 -25.51 17.76
CA GLY A 13 -12.78 -25.04 19.00
C GLY A 13 -14.25 -24.62 18.86
N PHE A 14 -14.83 -24.60 17.64
CA PHE A 14 -16.23 -24.21 17.44
C PHE A 14 -17.10 -25.42 17.06
N GLN A 15 -17.91 -25.93 18.00
CA GLN A 15 -18.95 -26.92 17.70
C GLN A 15 -20.22 -26.20 17.24
N GLY A 16 -20.40 -26.07 15.93
CA GLY A 16 -21.59 -25.40 15.35
C GLY A 16 -22.87 -26.23 15.48
N LEU A 17 -24.00 -25.57 15.78
CA LEU A 17 -25.34 -26.15 15.59
C LEU A 17 -25.71 -26.14 14.09
N PRO A 18 -26.41 -27.17 13.59
CA PRO A 18 -26.43 -27.53 12.16
C PRO A 18 -27.16 -26.58 11.20
N ASN A 19 -27.67 -25.42 11.63
CA ASN A 19 -28.52 -24.55 10.79
C ASN A 19 -28.20 -23.04 10.87
N ILE A 20 -26.96 -22.66 11.18
CA ILE A 20 -26.56 -21.24 11.24
C ILE A 20 -25.80 -20.87 9.97
N THR A 21 -26.37 -19.95 9.18
CA THR A 21 -25.65 -19.26 8.11
C THR A 21 -24.56 -18.39 8.74
N THR A 22 -23.31 -18.85 8.71
CA THR A 22 -22.17 -18.09 9.21
C THR A 22 -21.83 -16.98 8.22
N ALA A 23 -22.29 -15.75 8.49
CA ALA A 23 -21.77 -14.56 7.83
C ALA A 23 -20.37 -14.26 8.37
N ILE A 24 -19.34 -14.38 7.53
CA ILE A 24 -17.99 -13.94 7.88
C ILE A 24 -17.99 -12.41 7.80
N ILE A 25 -18.14 -11.75 8.95
CA ILE A 25 -17.92 -10.32 9.07
C ILE A 25 -16.42 -10.14 9.31
N PHE A 26 -15.72 -9.56 8.34
CA PHE A 26 -14.33 -9.14 8.52
C PHE A 26 -14.29 -8.07 9.60
N ARG A 27 -13.88 -8.46 10.81
CA ARG A 27 -13.63 -7.52 11.90
C ARG A 27 -12.24 -6.93 11.74
N GLU A 28 -12.03 -5.78 12.37
CA GLU A 28 -10.70 -5.19 12.51
C GLU A 28 -9.76 -6.21 13.15
N PRO A 29 -8.51 -6.35 12.64
CA PRO A 29 -7.55 -7.25 13.22
C PRO A 29 -7.25 -6.80 14.67
N PRO A 30 -7.07 -7.74 15.61
CA PRO A 30 -6.80 -7.39 17.00
C PRO A 30 -5.45 -6.66 17.11
N THR A 31 -5.40 -5.60 17.92
CA THR A 31 -4.17 -4.81 18.19
C THR A 31 -3.56 -5.10 19.56
N SER A 32 -4.11 -6.10 20.26
CA SER A 32 -3.75 -6.48 21.62
C SER A 32 -3.60 -7.98 21.73
N CYS A 33 -2.78 -8.45 22.67
CA CYS A 33 -2.66 -9.88 23.01
C CYS A 33 -2.89 -10.10 24.51
N VAL A 34 -3.18 -11.35 24.90
CA VAL A 34 -3.31 -11.71 26.32
C VAL A 34 -1.98 -12.28 26.80
N VAL A 35 -1.36 -11.65 27.79
CA VAL A 35 -0.13 -12.11 28.45
C VAL A 35 -0.44 -12.31 29.93
N ASN A 36 -0.28 -13.53 30.44
CA ASN A 36 -0.55 -13.89 31.84
C ASN A 36 -1.99 -13.58 32.32
N GLY A 37 -2.98 -13.63 31.42
CA GLY A 37 -4.38 -13.32 31.73
C GLY A 37 -4.72 -11.83 31.71
N GLU A 38 -3.74 -10.96 31.44
CA GLU A 38 -3.94 -9.53 31.25
C GLU A 38 -3.91 -9.19 29.76
N VAL A 39 -4.76 -8.25 29.34
CA VAL A 39 -4.76 -7.74 27.96
C VAL A 39 -3.67 -6.69 27.85
N GLN A 40 -2.70 -6.94 26.97
CA GLN A 40 -1.61 -6.03 26.65
C GLN A 40 -1.79 -5.47 25.24
N GLU A 41 -1.83 -4.15 25.14
CA GLU A 41 -1.82 -3.44 23.86
C GLU A 41 -0.45 -3.53 23.19
N ILE A 42 -0.43 -3.73 21.87
CA ILE A 42 0.80 -3.73 21.06
C ILE A 42 0.77 -2.47 20.18
N PRO A 43 1.49 -1.39 20.55
CA PRO A 43 1.45 -0.12 19.82
C PRO A 43 1.72 -0.25 18.33
N GLU A 44 2.64 -1.13 17.92
CA GLU A 44 3.01 -1.38 16.53
C GLU A 44 1.89 -2.03 15.70
N MET A 45 0.85 -2.57 16.35
CA MET A 45 -0.32 -3.12 15.68
C MET A 45 -1.43 -2.08 15.46
N ARG A 46 -1.34 -0.90 16.08
CA ARG A 46 -2.28 0.20 15.80
C ARG A 46 -1.92 0.90 14.51
N VAL A 47 -2.94 1.18 13.70
CA VAL A 47 -2.79 1.99 12.50
C VAL A 47 -2.67 3.46 12.92
N GLU A 48 -1.61 4.11 12.45
CA GLU A 48 -1.43 5.56 12.58
C GLU A 48 -1.70 6.24 11.25
N PHE A 49 -2.46 7.33 11.27
CA PHE A 49 -2.69 8.16 10.09
C PHE A 49 -1.53 9.13 9.93
N VAL A 50 -0.74 8.95 8.86
CA VAL A 50 0.28 9.92 8.46
C VAL A 50 -0.40 11.04 7.69
N VAL A 51 -0.70 12.14 8.38
CA VAL A 51 -1.32 13.34 7.81
C VAL A 51 -0.24 14.42 7.70
N PRO A 52 -0.09 15.10 6.55
CA PRO A 52 0.79 16.27 6.46
C PRO A 52 0.45 17.30 7.54
N GLU A 53 1.47 17.93 8.13
CA GLU A 53 1.27 18.90 9.22
C GLU A 53 0.43 20.11 8.80
N ASP A 54 0.55 20.51 7.52
CA ASP A 54 -0.12 21.67 6.96
C ASP A 54 -0.61 21.39 5.52
N LEU A 55 -1.82 21.84 5.22
CA LEU A 55 -2.47 21.78 3.90
C LEU A 55 -2.96 23.16 3.43
N ASP A 56 -2.69 24.24 4.17
CA ASP A 56 -3.16 25.59 3.86
C ASP A 56 -2.60 26.10 2.52
N THR A 57 -1.42 25.61 2.12
CA THR A 57 -0.79 25.93 0.83
C THR A 57 -1.11 24.92 -0.28
N CYS A 58 -2.01 23.95 -0.05
CA CYS A 58 -2.36 22.95 -1.05
C CYS A 58 -3.29 23.53 -2.14
N GLU A 59 -2.72 23.77 -3.32
CA GLU A 59 -3.46 24.30 -4.47
C GLU A 59 -4.40 23.25 -5.10
N LEU A 60 -4.02 21.97 -5.04
CA LEU A 60 -4.78 20.87 -5.63
C LEU A 60 -6.17 20.76 -5.00
N LYS A 61 -7.17 20.56 -5.86
CA LYS A 61 -8.58 20.41 -5.48
C LYS A 61 -9.09 19.01 -5.82
N PRO A 62 -10.12 18.49 -5.12
CA PRO A 62 -10.68 17.17 -5.41
C PRO A 62 -11.24 17.01 -6.82
N TYR A 63 -11.57 18.12 -7.50
CA TYR A 63 -12.16 18.14 -8.83
C TYR A 63 -11.33 19.01 -9.77
N VAL A 64 -11.33 18.64 -11.05
CA VAL A 64 -10.65 19.34 -12.13
C VAL A 64 -11.68 20.05 -13.01
N SER A 65 -11.30 21.19 -13.58
CA SER A 65 -12.14 21.95 -14.52
C SER A 65 -12.37 21.17 -15.82
N TRP A 66 -13.59 21.20 -16.35
CA TRP A 66 -13.92 20.67 -17.68
C TRP A 66 -13.18 21.33 -18.83
N ARG A 67 -12.60 22.52 -18.60
CA ARG A 67 -11.80 23.24 -19.60
C ARG A 67 -10.36 22.75 -19.67
N ALA A 68 -9.94 21.86 -18.77
CA ALA A 68 -8.60 21.30 -18.80
C ALA A 68 -8.44 20.43 -20.07
N GLU A 69 -7.24 20.46 -20.64
CA GLU A 69 -6.89 19.61 -21.76
C GLU A 69 -6.81 18.14 -21.31
N VAL A 70 -7.22 17.23 -22.20
CA VAL A 70 -7.10 15.80 -21.96
C VAL A 70 -5.67 15.38 -22.31
N ILE A 71 -4.91 14.96 -21.31
CA ILE A 71 -3.55 14.46 -21.48
C ILE A 71 -3.62 12.96 -21.73
N ASN A 72 -2.95 12.47 -22.78
CA ASN A 72 -2.73 11.04 -22.98
C ASN A 72 -1.46 10.63 -22.23
N GLU A 73 -1.62 10.05 -21.05
CA GLU A 73 -0.51 9.55 -20.24
C GLU A 73 -0.28 8.06 -20.54
N PRO A 74 0.92 7.66 -21.01
CA PRO A 74 1.23 6.25 -21.20
C PRO A 74 1.37 5.53 -19.85
N PRO A 75 1.24 4.18 -19.80
CA PRO A 75 1.46 3.43 -18.58
C PRO A 75 2.86 3.67 -17.99
N LEU A 76 2.92 3.88 -16.68
CA LEU A 76 4.18 4.00 -15.96
C LEU A 76 4.83 2.62 -15.84
N THR A 77 5.86 2.37 -16.65
CA THR A 77 6.66 1.13 -16.62
C THR A 77 7.97 1.32 -15.86
N THR A 78 8.60 0.23 -15.44
CA THR A 78 9.93 0.26 -14.80
C THR A 78 10.98 0.95 -15.67
N GLU A 79 10.95 0.70 -16.98
CA GLU A 79 11.84 1.34 -17.95
C GLU A 79 11.59 2.84 -18.01
N SER A 80 10.32 3.27 -18.06
CA SER A 80 9.97 4.70 -18.08
C SER A 80 10.41 5.41 -16.80
N LEU A 81 10.25 4.77 -15.64
CA LEU A 81 10.72 5.29 -14.35
C LEU A 81 12.24 5.45 -14.32
N PHE A 82 12.96 4.44 -14.84
CA PHE A 82 14.41 4.50 -14.95
C PHE A 82 14.85 5.65 -15.85
N GLU A 83 14.23 5.77 -17.02
CA GLU A 83 14.54 6.82 -17.97
C GLU A 83 14.27 8.22 -17.40
N ILE A 84 13.16 8.42 -16.69
CA ILE A 84 12.79 9.72 -16.09
C ILE A 84 13.77 10.13 -14.98
N ARG A 85 14.15 9.19 -14.10
CA ARG A 85 14.86 9.54 -12.85
C ARG A 85 16.38 9.36 -12.91
N TYR A 86 16.87 8.37 -13.64
CA TYR A 86 18.26 7.90 -13.52
C TYR A 86 19.05 8.00 -14.83
N SER A 87 18.41 8.02 -16.00
CA SER A 87 19.11 7.93 -17.29
C SER A 87 20.18 9.01 -17.48
N ASP A 88 19.86 10.27 -17.15
CA ASP A 88 20.80 11.38 -17.33
C ASP A 88 22.02 11.24 -16.41
N GLN A 89 21.81 10.85 -15.14
CA GLN A 89 22.88 10.61 -14.18
C GLN A 89 23.77 9.43 -14.63
N VAL A 90 23.17 8.33 -15.08
CA VAL A 90 23.90 7.16 -15.56
C VAL A 90 24.72 7.47 -16.81
N ARG A 91 24.13 8.18 -17.79
CA ARG A 91 24.84 8.61 -19.00
C ARG A 91 26.01 9.54 -18.68
N GLN A 92 25.85 10.43 -17.70
CA GLN A 92 26.90 11.33 -17.27
C GLN A 92 28.07 10.56 -16.62
N LEU A 93 27.78 9.71 -15.63
CA LEU A 93 28.81 8.90 -14.97
C LEU A 93 29.54 7.96 -15.93
N HIS A 94 28.82 7.39 -16.91
CA HIS A 94 29.43 6.56 -17.95
C HIS A 94 30.37 7.38 -18.86
N LYS A 95 29.99 8.62 -19.23
CA LYS A 95 30.87 9.53 -19.99
C LYS A 95 32.11 9.94 -19.20
N ASP A 96 31.96 10.10 -17.89
CA ASP A 96 33.04 10.45 -16.97
C ASP A 96 33.99 9.26 -16.68
N GLY A 97 33.69 8.08 -17.23
CA GLY A 97 34.55 6.89 -17.17
C GLY A 97 34.35 6.03 -15.92
N SER A 98 33.27 6.24 -15.14
CA SER A 98 32.94 5.38 -14.01
C SER A 98 32.63 3.95 -14.44
N SER A 99 33.07 2.98 -13.65
CA SER A 99 32.75 1.57 -13.89
C SER A 99 31.26 1.29 -13.59
N PRO A 100 30.69 0.19 -14.13
CA PRO A 100 29.31 -0.18 -13.85
C PRO A 100 28.99 -0.32 -12.35
N GLU A 101 29.93 -0.85 -11.56
CA GLU A 101 29.77 -1.03 -10.11
C GLU A 101 29.71 0.32 -9.38
N GLU A 102 30.55 1.27 -9.78
CA GLU A 102 30.55 2.62 -9.23
C GLU A 102 29.26 3.36 -9.56
N ILE A 103 28.74 3.20 -10.79
CA ILE A 103 27.47 3.81 -11.21
C ILE A 103 26.34 3.32 -10.31
N ILE A 104 26.21 2.00 -10.15
CA ILE A 104 25.13 1.40 -9.34
C ILE A 104 25.19 1.87 -7.89
N SER A 105 26.40 2.01 -7.31
CA SER A 105 26.55 2.48 -5.92
C SER A 105 26.09 3.93 -5.67
N LYS A 106 25.96 4.73 -6.74
CA LYS A 106 25.60 6.15 -6.69
C LYS A 106 24.15 6.44 -7.08
N LEU A 107 23.38 5.41 -7.45
CA LEU A 107 21.94 5.49 -7.73
C LEU A 107 21.14 5.34 -6.44
#